data_AF-A0A0D5CJF7-F1
#
_entry.id   AF-A0A0D5CJF7-F1
#
_cell.length_a   1.000
_cell.length_b   1.000
_cell.length_c   1.000
_cell.angle_alpha   90.00
_cell.angle_beta   90.00
_cell.angle_gamma   90.00
#
_symmetry.space_group_name_H-M   'P 1'
#
loop_
_entity.id
_entity.type
_entity.pdbx_description
1 polymer ?
#
loop_
_entity_poly.entity_id
_entity_poly.type
_entity_poly.pdbx_seq_one_letter_code
_entity_poly.pdbx_strand_id
1 'polypeptide(L)'
;MRNDMNHLRPTTVVISTIAVGVIAVSSGVAAQTAFAATDYPSWADVQAAKANQADTQAAIDRVTELVTGLQESADQSNKAALIAGEKYAEAQAARDAKADDLARLQKKADEAQATALTSRMRAGLLASHLARAGGQDITASLFSSDGDDADELLRSLGTMTKLSESTQSVYQQALADRNSAASLSDQAQVAKDELARLADEAQKALDEANSAAATAQAAVTEQTRNSDQLIAQLALLKDSTSEIEAQYIQGITQPPIPAAVAAPAASSGGSGGGGSSSGGGSSSGGGSSSGGGGSSSGGGASAPAPGPQQPSRPAPGPAPAPAPAPAPAPSGNAAQVAISFAKAQLGESYILGGAGPNVWDCSGLVMMAYGAAGIDVGSHSVSSQYNTMQARGRLVPFSQRQAGDIIFWNDGSGFYHDAISLGGNTIIAAPKPGDVVKIQGLWGGSDIMPYVGRPG
;
A
#
# COMPACT_ATOMS: atom_id res chain seq x y z
N MET A 1 -71.46 -21.50 52.89
CA MET A 1 -70.14 -22.07 53.26
C MET A 1 -69.12 -21.35 52.38
N ARG A 2 -68.50 -20.29 52.89
CA ARG A 2 -67.17 -20.23 53.55
C ARG A 2 -66.01 -20.17 52.55
N ASN A 3 -65.24 -19.06 52.64
CA ASN A 3 -63.78 -18.89 52.58
C ASN A 3 -63.02 -19.43 51.35
N ASP A 4 -61.91 -18.89 50.90
CA ASP A 4 -61.07 -17.73 51.27
C ASP A 4 -60.06 -17.54 50.13
N MET A 5 -59.67 -16.29 49.93
CA MET A 5 -58.30 -15.77 49.74
C MET A 5 -57.21 -16.66 49.12
N ASN A 6 -56.54 -16.19 48.06
CA ASN A 6 -55.26 -15.47 48.22
C ASN A 6 -54.63 -15.04 46.89
N HIS A 7 -54.13 -13.79 46.93
CA HIS A 7 -53.00 -13.16 46.25
C HIS A 7 -52.24 -13.93 45.14
N LEU A 8 -51.89 -13.21 44.05
CA LEU A 8 -50.50 -12.90 43.71
C LEU A 8 -50.40 -11.84 42.58
N ARG A 9 -49.26 -11.17 42.58
CA ARG A 9 -48.89 -9.85 42.01
C ARG A 9 -48.42 -9.91 40.54
N PRO A 10 -48.17 -8.76 39.88
CA PRO A 10 -48.01 -8.67 38.43
C PRO A 10 -46.66 -9.20 37.94
N THR A 11 -46.68 -9.77 36.75
CA THR A 11 -45.55 -10.38 36.04
C THR A 11 -44.54 -9.32 35.61
N THR A 12 -43.40 -9.28 36.30
CA THR A 12 -42.19 -8.56 35.88
C THR A 12 -41.64 -9.18 34.60
N VAL A 13 -41.65 -8.42 33.49
CA VAL A 13 -40.90 -8.74 32.28
C VAL A 13 -39.42 -8.45 32.57
N VAL A 14 -38.63 -9.50 32.76
CA VAL A 14 -37.17 -9.43 32.84
C VAL A 14 -36.65 -9.22 31.42
N ILE A 15 -36.20 -8.02 31.10
CA ILE A 15 -35.41 -7.75 29.90
C ILE A 15 -34.01 -8.27 30.18
N SER A 16 -33.70 -9.46 29.66
CA SER A 16 -32.36 -10.04 29.72
C SER A 16 -31.39 -9.19 28.90
N THR A 17 -30.50 -8.48 29.59
CA THR A 17 -29.27 -7.92 29.05
C THR A 17 -28.38 -9.06 28.54
N ILE A 18 -28.26 -9.21 27.22
CA ILE A 18 -27.24 -10.06 26.63
C ILE A 18 -25.92 -9.29 26.73
N ALA A 19 -25.14 -9.59 27.77
CA ALA A 19 -23.73 -9.24 27.82
C ALA A 19 -22.98 -10.17 26.85
N VAL A 20 -22.63 -9.65 25.67
CA VAL A 20 -21.70 -10.35 24.76
C VAL A 20 -20.30 -10.23 25.36
N GLY A 21 -19.90 -11.26 26.10
CA GLY A 21 -18.52 -11.44 26.54
C GLY A 21 -17.64 -11.78 25.34
N VAL A 22 -16.77 -10.85 24.96
CA VAL A 22 -15.70 -11.11 23.99
C VAL A 22 -14.56 -11.80 24.73
N ILE A 23 -14.34 -13.08 24.44
CA ILE A 23 -13.11 -13.78 24.80
C ILE A 23 -12.03 -13.31 23.81
N ALA A 24 -11.22 -12.34 24.24
CA ALA A 24 -9.99 -11.96 23.54
C ALA A 24 -8.82 -12.77 24.09
N VAL A 25 -8.31 -13.71 23.28
CA VAL A 25 -7.02 -14.35 23.53
C VAL A 25 -5.99 -13.74 22.59
N SER A 26 -4.90 -13.28 23.20
CA SER A 26 -3.57 -12.94 22.66
C SER A 26 -3.45 -11.78 21.65
N SER A 27 -3.11 -10.59 22.15
CA SER A 27 -1.75 -9.98 22.03
C SER A 27 -1.80 -8.49 22.37
N GLY A 28 -1.37 -8.11 23.57
CA GLY A 28 -0.63 -6.87 23.84
C GLY A 28 -1.24 -5.49 23.58
N VAL A 29 -2.45 -5.35 23.05
CA VAL A 29 -3.18 -4.07 23.04
C VAL A 29 -4.22 -4.18 24.12
N ALA A 30 -4.07 -3.39 25.20
CA ALA A 30 -5.14 -3.22 26.17
C ALA A 30 -6.38 -2.81 25.36
N ALA A 31 -7.36 -3.70 25.26
CA ALA A 31 -8.71 -3.34 24.86
C ALA A 31 -9.17 -2.34 25.91
N GLN A 32 -8.90 -1.05 25.68
CA GLN A 32 -9.56 0.00 26.41
C GLN A 32 -11.02 -0.26 26.13
N THR A 33 -11.73 -0.59 27.20
CA THR A 33 -13.17 -0.79 27.16
C THR A 33 -13.74 0.36 26.36
N ALA A 34 -14.42 0.04 25.25
CA ALA A 34 -15.28 0.98 24.54
C ALA A 34 -16.00 1.82 25.60
N PHE A 35 -16.23 3.11 25.32
CA PHE A 35 -17.01 4.01 26.16
C PHE A 35 -18.42 3.41 26.37
N ALA A 36 -18.52 2.42 27.25
CA ALA A 36 -19.72 1.77 27.68
C ALA A 36 -20.17 2.58 28.88
N ALA A 37 -20.60 3.81 28.60
CA ALA A 37 -21.43 4.53 29.53
C ALA A 37 -22.77 3.76 29.57
N THR A 38 -22.84 2.72 30.39
CA THR A 38 -24.07 1.95 30.64
C THR A 38 -25.18 2.82 31.25
N ASP A 39 -24.89 4.07 31.59
CA ASP A 39 -25.77 5.07 32.19
C ASP A 39 -25.89 6.33 31.30
N TYR A 40 -26.46 6.18 30.10
CA TYR A 40 -26.90 7.34 29.31
C TYR A 40 -28.12 8.00 29.99
N PRO A 41 -28.18 9.34 30.06
CA PRO A 41 -29.32 10.02 30.66
C PRO A 41 -30.61 9.71 29.88
N SER A 42 -31.68 9.39 30.60
CA SER A 42 -32.98 9.16 29.99
C SER A 42 -33.66 10.48 29.62
N TRP A 43 -34.65 10.43 28.74
CA TRP A 43 -35.49 11.60 28.43
C TRP A 43 -36.14 12.23 29.66
N ALA A 44 -36.51 11.41 30.66
CA ALA A 44 -37.08 11.91 31.91
C ALA A 44 -36.04 12.69 32.72
N ASP A 45 -34.79 12.22 32.77
CA ASP A 45 -33.70 12.91 33.48
C ASP A 45 -33.37 14.26 32.83
N VAL A 46 -33.33 14.30 31.49
CA VAL A 46 -33.08 15.51 30.71
C VAL A 46 -34.19 16.54 30.90
N GLN A 47 -35.45 16.10 30.91
CA GLN A 47 -36.58 16.99 31.14
C GLN A 47 -36.63 17.51 32.58
N ALA A 48 -36.28 16.69 33.56
CA ALA A 48 -36.18 17.11 34.95
C ALA A 48 -35.06 18.14 35.17
N ALA A 49 -33.91 17.96 34.52
CA ALA A 49 -32.78 18.89 34.60
C ALA A 49 -33.14 20.30 34.10
N LYS A 50 -34.07 20.44 33.14
CA LYS A 50 -34.54 21.73 32.61
C LYS A 50 -35.29 22.59 33.64
N ALA A 51 -35.75 22.00 34.74
CA ALA A 51 -36.44 22.72 35.81
C ALA A 51 -35.50 23.61 36.64
N ASN A 52 -34.17 23.41 36.54
CA ASN A 52 -33.16 24.13 37.31
C ASN A 52 -31.96 24.49 36.43
N GLN A 53 -31.57 25.77 36.43
CA GLN A 53 -30.48 26.27 35.60
C GLN A 53 -29.13 25.58 35.88
N ALA A 54 -28.84 25.25 37.14
CA ALA A 54 -27.60 24.55 37.49
C ALA A 54 -27.60 23.10 36.98
N ASP A 55 -28.75 22.41 37.09
CA ASP A 55 -28.91 21.02 36.64
C ASP A 55 -28.93 20.93 35.11
N THR A 56 -29.46 21.95 34.43
CA THR A 56 -29.42 22.08 32.96
C THR A 56 -27.97 22.15 32.46
N GLN A 57 -27.14 23.01 33.09
CA GLN A 57 -25.73 23.12 32.69
C GLN A 57 -24.96 21.83 32.94
N ALA A 58 -25.16 21.18 34.10
CA ALA A 58 -24.53 19.89 34.39
C ALA A 58 -24.94 18.79 33.39
N ALA A 59 -26.21 18.78 32.95
CA ALA A 59 -26.69 17.85 31.93
C ALA A 59 -26.06 18.14 30.55
N ILE A 60 -25.92 19.42 30.17
CA ILE A 60 -25.24 19.83 28.92
C ILE A 60 -23.79 19.34 28.93
N ASP A 61 -23.05 19.57 30.01
CA ASP A 61 -21.65 19.18 30.12
C ASP A 61 -21.49 17.65 30.04
N ARG A 62 -22.34 16.90 30.76
CA ARG A 62 -22.35 15.43 30.73
C ARG A 62 -22.68 14.88 29.35
N VAL A 63 -23.70 15.41 28.68
CA VAL A 63 -24.09 14.94 27.34
C VAL A 63 -22.99 15.26 26.32
N THR A 64 -22.37 16.44 26.42
CA THR A 64 -21.23 16.81 25.58
C THR A 64 -20.07 15.84 25.77
N GLU A 65 -19.70 15.53 27.01
CA GLU A 65 -18.64 14.56 27.35
C GLU A 65 -18.94 13.16 26.80
N LEU A 66 -20.19 12.70 26.88
CA LEU A 66 -20.60 11.41 26.34
C LEU A 66 -20.46 11.34 24.82
N VAL A 67 -20.88 12.39 24.11
CA VAL A 67 -20.76 12.45 22.64
C VAL A 67 -19.29 12.48 22.23
N THR A 68 -18.46 13.29 22.89
CA THR A 68 -17.03 13.34 22.59
C THR A 68 -16.34 12.01 22.90
N GLY A 69 -16.66 11.36 24.03
CA GLY A 69 -16.10 10.06 24.40
C GLY A 69 -16.49 8.93 23.43
N LEU A 70 -17.73 8.92 22.96
CA LEU A 70 -18.17 7.98 21.92
C LEU A 70 -17.42 8.18 20.61
N GLN A 71 -17.22 9.44 20.20
CA GLN A 71 -16.47 9.75 18.99
C GLN A 71 -14.99 9.35 19.11
N GLU A 72 -14.35 9.65 20.24
CA GLU A 72 -12.98 9.21 20.52
C GLU A 72 -12.85 7.69 20.49
N SER A 73 -13.80 6.96 21.09
CA SER A 73 -13.82 5.49 21.08
C SER A 73 -13.96 4.93 19.67
N ALA A 74 -14.78 5.54 18.82
CA ALA A 74 -14.90 5.17 17.42
C ALA A 74 -13.61 5.46 16.65
N ASP A 75 -13.01 6.64 16.84
CA ASP A 75 -11.76 7.03 16.17
C ASP A 75 -10.58 6.16 16.57
N GLN A 76 -10.47 5.78 17.85
CA GLN A 76 -9.48 4.81 18.33
C GLN A 76 -9.64 3.44 17.68
N SER A 77 -10.89 2.94 17.60
CA SER A 77 -11.17 1.64 16.98
C SER A 77 -10.87 1.66 15.48
N ASN A 78 -11.22 2.74 14.79
CA ASN A 78 -10.90 2.97 13.39
C ASN A 78 -9.38 3.00 13.15
N LYS A 79 -8.63 3.71 14.01
CA LYS A 79 -7.16 3.74 13.96
C LYS A 79 -6.57 2.35 14.15
N ALA A 80 -7.06 1.58 15.11
CA ALA A 80 -6.60 0.20 15.34
C ALA A 80 -6.85 -0.70 14.10
N ALA A 81 -7.98 -0.54 13.43
CA ALA A 81 -8.27 -1.24 12.18
C ALA A 81 -7.31 -0.88 11.05
N LEU A 82 -6.95 0.41 10.92
CA LEU A 82 -5.96 0.87 9.94
C LEU A 82 -4.55 0.32 10.23
N ILE A 83 -4.11 0.34 11.48
CA ILE A 83 -2.81 -0.22 11.89
C ILE A 83 -2.74 -1.73 11.60
N ALA A 84 -3.81 -2.46 11.93
CA ALA A 84 -3.87 -3.89 11.62
C ALA A 84 -3.89 -4.14 10.10
N GLY A 85 -4.58 -3.28 9.35
CA GLY A 85 -4.58 -3.30 7.89
C GLY A 85 -3.20 -3.07 7.27
N GLU A 86 -2.43 -2.10 7.77
CA GLU A 86 -1.06 -1.89 7.29
C GLU A 86 -0.14 -3.06 7.62
N LYS A 87 -0.28 -3.68 8.81
CA LYS A 87 0.48 -4.91 9.13
C LYS A 87 0.20 -6.04 8.14
N TYR A 88 -1.07 -6.19 7.74
CA TYR A 88 -1.44 -7.14 6.70
C TYR A 88 -0.79 -6.77 5.35
N ALA A 89 -0.82 -5.50 4.98
CA ALA A 89 -0.21 -4.98 3.75
C ALA A 89 1.31 -5.24 3.71
N GLU A 90 2.02 -4.99 4.81
CA GLU A 90 3.45 -5.28 4.96
C GLU A 90 3.74 -6.79 4.86
N ALA A 91 2.96 -7.62 5.55
CA ALA A 91 3.11 -9.08 5.50
C ALA A 91 2.84 -9.64 4.10
N GLN A 92 1.83 -9.10 3.40
CA GLN A 92 1.53 -9.47 2.03
C GLN A 92 2.63 -9.04 1.07
N ALA A 93 3.15 -7.81 1.19
CA ALA A 93 4.27 -7.35 0.39
C ALA A 93 5.53 -8.22 0.59
N ALA A 94 5.81 -8.66 1.82
CA ALA A 94 6.91 -9.57 2.13
C ALA A 94 6.71 -10.96 1.48
N ARG A 95 5.49 -11.51 1.56
CA ARG A 95 5.13 -12.76 0.89
C ARG A 95 5.31 -12.66 -0.62
N ASP A 96 4.81 -11.60 -1.25
CA ASP A 96 4.86 -11.41 -2.70
C ASP A 96 6.31 -11.24 -3.18
N ALA A 97 7.12 -10.45 -2.47
CA ALA A 97 8.55 -10.32 -2.74
C ALA A 97 9.28 -11.67 -2.65
N LYS A 98 8.88 -12.54 -1.71
CA LYS A 98 9.45 -13.89 -1.59
C LYS A 98 8.96 -14.84 -2.68
N ALA A 99 7.73 -14.68 -3.15
CA ALA A 99 7.20 -15.43 -4.29
C ALA A 99 7.99 -15.11 -5.57
N ASP A 100 8.29 -13.83 -5.81
CA ASP A 100 9.13 -13.39 -6.91
C ASP A 100 10.56 -13.95 -6.81
N ASP A 101 11.12 -13.97 -5.60
CA ASP A 101 12.44 -14.55 -5.35
C ASP A 101 12.48 -16.06 -5.62
N LEU A 102 11.47 -16.79 -5.16
CA LEU A 102 11.30 -18.21 -5.45
C LEU A 102 11.22 -18.46 -6.96
N ALA A 103 10.41 -17.68 -7.69
CA ALA A 103 10.27 -17.83 -9.14
C ALA A 103 11.62 -17.62 -9.86
N ARG A 104 12.41 -16.63 -9.45
CA ARG A 104 13.76 -16.41 -9.99
C ARG A 104 14.72 -17.55 -9.67
N LEU A 105 14.70 -18.06 -8.43
CA LEU A 105 15.55 -19.16 -8.00
C LEU A 105 15.20 -20.47 -8.72
N GLN A 106 13.91 -20.77 -8.86
CA GLN A 106 13.44 -21.93 -9.62
C GLN A 106 13.91 -21.89 -11.06
N LYS A 107 13.74 -20.76 -11.74
CA LYS A 107 14.24 -20.59 -13.11
C LYS A 107 15.75 -20.85 -13.22
N LYS A 108 16.55 -20.31 -12.29
CA LYS A 108 18.00 -20.55 -12.25
C LYS A 108 18.34 -22.02 -11.97
N ALA A 109 17.59 -22.67 -11.07
CA ALA A 109 17.77 -24.07 -10.74
C ALA A 109 17.48 -24.96 -11.96
N ASP A 110 16.40 -24.69 -12.70
CA ASP A 110 16.03 -25.44 -13.91
C ASP A 110 17.09 -25.29 -15.02
N GLU A 111 17.58 -24.06 -15.26
CA GLU A 111 18.66 -23.79 -16.20
C GLU A 111 19.97 -24.50 -15.81
N ALA A 112 20.32 -24.48 -14.52
CA ALA A 112 21.50 -25.17 -14.00
C ALA A 112 21.36 -26.69 -14.08
N GLN A 113 20.17 -27.24 -13.80
CA GLN A 113 19.89 -28.68 -13.94
C GLN A 113 20.02 -29.13 -15.40
N ALA A 114 19.50 -28.36 -16.36
CA ALA A 114 19.64 -28.66 -17.79
C ALA A 114 21.12 -28.67 -18.23
N THR A 115 21.91 -27.71 -17.71
CA THR A 115 23.36 -27.64 -17.95
C THR A 115 24.07 -28.85 -17.35
N ALA A 116 23.78 -29.19 -16.09
CA ALA A 116 24.35 -30.34 -15.40
C ALA A 116 24.03 -31.67 -16.10
N LEU A 117 22.80 -31.83 -16.61
CA LEU A 117 22.41 -33.00 -17.41
C LEU A 117 23.24 -33.09 -18.70
N THR A 118 23.44 -31.97 -19.39
CA THR A 118 24.28 -31.90 -20.59
C THR A 118 25.73 -32.29 -20.29
N SER A 119 26.32 -31.71 -19.25
CA SER A 119 27.70 -32.02 -18.84
C SER A 119 27.86 -33.46 -18.36
N ARG A 120 26.85 -34.02 -17.66
CA ARG A 120 26.81 -35.44 -17.29
C ARG A 120 26.78 -36.34 -18.51
N MET A 121 25.97 -36.04 -19.53
CA MET A 121 25.93 -36.82 -20.77
C MET A 121 27.27 -36.78 -21.51
N ARG A 122 27.92 -35.60 -21.60
CA ARG A 122 29.25 -35.46 -22.20
C ARG A 122 30.31 -36.29 -21.46
N ALA A 123 30.34 -36.21 -20.13
CA ALA A 123 31.24 -37.00 -19.31
C ALA A 123 30.98 -38.51 -19.46
N GLY A 124 29.71 -38.93 -19.53
CA GLY A 124 29.33 -40.32 -19.75
C GLY A 124 29.73 -40.87 -21.12
N LEU A 125 29.56 -40.08 -22.20
CA LEU A 125 30.02 -40.44 -23.55
C LEU A 125 31.55 -40.54 -23.61
N LEU A 126 32.27 -39.63 -22.94
CA LEU A 126 33.72 -39.69 -22.87
C LEU A 126 34.21 -40.93 -22.11
N ALA A 127 33.57 -41.23 -20.97
CA ALA A 127 33.86 -42.43 -20.21
C ALA A 127 33.61 -43.71 -21.01
N SER A 128 32.53 -43.77 -21.82
CA SER A 128 32.25 -44.92 -22.67
C SER A 128 33.26 -45.07 -23.81
N HIS A 129 33.73 -43.96 -24.40
CA HIS A 129 34.78 -43.97 -25.41
C HIS A 129 36.13 -44.42 -24.84
N LEU A 130 36.52 -43.93 -23.65
CA LEU A 130 37.75 -44.33 -22.97
C LEU A 130 37.72 -45.81 -22.56
N ALA A 131 36.59 -46.30 -22.04
CA ALA A 131 36.43 -47.70 -21.70
C ALA A 131 36.56 -48.61 -22.94
N ARG A 132 36.08 -48.13 -24.11
CA ARG A 132 36.21 -48.86 -25.38
C ARG A 132 37.62 -48.79 -25.97
N ALA A 133 38.28 -47.63 -25.91
CA ALA A 133 39.62 -47.42 -26.47
C ALA A 133 40.73 -48.02 -25.59
N GLY A 134 40.61 -47.97 -24.27
CA GLY A 134 41.57 -48.57 -23.33
C GLY A 134 41.55 -50.11 -23.31
N GLY A 135 40.57 -50.75 -23.95
CA GLY A 135 40.48 -52.20 -24.09
C GLY A 135 41.16 -52.80 -25.32
N GLN A 136 41.75 -51.99 -26.21
CA GLN A 136 42.38 -52.45 -27.45
C GLN A 136 43.82 -51.92 -27.55
N ASP A 137 44.79 -52.83 -27.47
CA ASP A 137 46.11 -52.83 -28.14
C ASP A 137 47.10 -51.66 -27.99
N ILE A 138 46.97 -50.74 -27.04
CA ILE A 138 48.03 -49.71 -26.84
C ILE A 138 49.30 -50.34 -26.25
N THR A 139 49.15 -51.24 -25.28
CA THR A 139 50.28 -51.98 -24.70
C THR A 139 50.90 -52.98 -25.68
N ALA A 140 50.08 -53.55 -26.57
CA ALA A 140 50.52 -54.49 -27.59
C ALA A 140 51.25 -53.79 -28.76
N SER A 141 50.76 -52.62 -29.18
CA SER A 141 51.42 -51.77 -30.18
C SER A 141 52.73 -51.17 -29.67
N LEU A 142 52.79 -50.77 -28.38
CA LEU A 142 54.02 -50.31 -27.72
C LEU A 142 55.11 -51.39 -27.64
N PHE A 143 54.70 -52.66 -27.52
CA PHE A 143 55.63 -53.80 -27.47
C PHE A 143 56.07 -54.27 -28.86
N SER A 144 55.37 -53.84 -29.92
CA SER A 144 55.59 -54.27 -31.30
C SER A 144 56.22 -53.20 -32.21
N SER A 145 56.40 -51.97 -31.72
CA SER A 145 57.05 -50.88 -32.46
C SER A 145 58.57 -50.98 -32.36
N ASP A 146 59.25 -51.21 -33.50
CA ASP A 146 60.71 -51.16 -33.60
C ASP A 146 61.24 -49.70 -33.53
N GLY A 147 62.54 -49.54 -33.26
CA GLY A 147 63.18 -48.28 -32.86
C GLY A 147 63.13 -47.09 -33.83
N ASP A 148 62.57 -47.25 -35.04
CA ASP A 148 62.44 -46.19 -36.05
C ASP A 148 61.13 -45.35 -35.92
N ASP A 149 60.17 -45.75 -35.07
CA ASP A 149 58.86 -45.09 -34.90
C ASP A 149 58.76 -44.16 -33.66
N ALA A 150 59.90 -43.75 -33.09
CA ALA A 150 59.96 -42.99 -31.83
C ALA A 150 59.17 -41.65 -31.87
N ASP A 151 59.17 -40.96 -33.01
CA ASP A 151 58.44 -39.69 -33.19
C ASP A 151 56.91 -39.88 -33.18
N GLU A 152 56.43 -41.01 -33.71
CA GLU A 152 55.02 -41.36 -33.70
C GLU A 152 54.56 -41.73 -32.29
N LEU A 153 55.42 -42.42 -31.55
CA LEU A 153 55.23 -42.73 -30.13
C LEU A 153 55.13 -41.48 -29.26
N LEU A 154 56.02 -40.50 -29.45
CA LEU A 154 55.97 -39.22 -28.73
C LEU A 154 54.73 -38.40 -29.08
N ARG A 155 54.31 -38.40 -30.36
CA ARG A 155 53.03 -37.78 -30.77
C ARG A 155 51.84 -38.47 -30.11
N SER A 156 51.80 -39.80 -30.12
CA SER A 156 50.75 -40.60 -29.48
C SER A 156 50.66 -40.28 -27.98
N LEU A 157 51.79 -40.33 -27.26
CA LEU A 157 51.87 -39.96 -25.84
C LEU A 157 51.39 -38.53 -25.58
N GLY A 158 51.81 -37.56 -26.40
CA GLY A 158 51.36 -36.17 -26.30
C GLY A 158 49.84 -36.01 -26.49
N THR A 159 49.26 -36.72 -27.46
CA THR A 159 47.80 -36.72 -27.66
C THR A 159 47.05 -37.40 -26.51
N MET A 160 47.62 -38.46 -25.92
CA MET A 160 47.05 -39.12 -24.74
C MET A 160 47.10 -38.22 -23.50
N THR A 161 48.19 -37.50 -23.29
CA THR A 161 48.26 -36.49 -22.20
C THR A 161 47.20 -35.42 -22.39
N LYS A 162 47.05 -34.87 -23.61
CA LYS A 162 46.02 -33.87 -23.90
C LYS A 162 44.60 -34.42 -23.75
N LEU A 163 44.37 -35.67 -24.15
CA LEU A 163 43.09 -36.35 -23.98
C LEU A 163 42.78 -36.58 -22.49
N SER A 164 43.78 -36.97 -21.69
CA SER A 164 43.64 -37.15 -20.24
C SER A 164 43.33 -35.82 -19.54
N GLU A 165 44.06 -34.74 -19.87
CA GLU A 165 43.79 -33.39 -19.38
C GLU A 165 42.38 -32.93 -19.75
N SER A 166 41.97 -33.14 -21.01
CA SER A 166 40.62 -32.81 -21.49
C SER A 166 39.54 -33.62 -20.77
N THR A 167 39.80 -34.92 -20.51
CA THR A 167 38.88 -35.80 -19.77
C THR A 167 38.70 -35.34 -18.34
N GLN A 168 39.80 -35.02 -17.66
CA GLN A 168 39.75 -34.52 -16.30
C GLN A 168 38.98 -33.18 -16.25
N SER A 169 39.21 -32.28 -17.21
CA SER A 169 38.49 -31.01 -17.30
C SER A 169 36.97 -31.22 -17.51
N VAL A 170 36.56 -32.11 -18.42
CA VAL A 170 35.13 -32.41 -18.66
C VAL A 170 34.48 -33.01 -17.42
N TYR A 171 35.16 -33.92 -16.72
CA TYR A 171 34.64 -34.52 -15.50
C TYR A 171 34.51 -33.50 -14.37
N GLN A 172 35.54 -32.66 -14.15
CA GLN A 172 35.49 -31.59 -13.15
C GLN A 172 34.39 -30.57 -13.44
N GLN A 173 34.19 -30.21 -14.72
CA GLN A 173 33.08 -29.34 -15.12
C GLN A 173 31.73 -29.98 -14.82
N ALA A 174 31.54 -31.27 -15.13
CA ALA A 174 30.29 -31.96 -14.84
C ALA A 174 29.99 -32.04 -13.33
N LEU A 175 31.03 -32.20 -12.49
CA LEU A 175 30.87 -32.13 -11.04
C LEU A 175 30.52 -30.72 -10.57
N ALA A 176 31.19 -29.70 -11.09
CA ALA A 176 30.90 -28.30 -10.76
C ALA A 176 29.46 -27.94 -11.13
N ASP A 177 29.01 -28.25 -12.36
CA ASP A 177 27.65 -27.97 -12.82
C ASP A 177 26.59 -28.69 -11.98
N ARG A 178 26.85 -29.96 -11.62
CA ARG A 178 25.97 -30.73 -10.72
C ARG A 178 25.88 -30.07 -9.35
N ASN A 179 26.99 -29.65 -8.77
CA ASN A 179 27.01 -29.03 -7.44
C ASN A 179 26.31 -27.67 -7.46
N SER A 180 26.49 -26.89 -8.53
CA SER A 180 25.77 -25.63 -8.74
C SER A 180 24.26 -25.84 -8.87
N ALA A 181 23.83 -26.84 -9.65
CA ALA A 181 22.42 -27.19 -9.80
C ALA A 181 21.78 -27.64 -8.48
N ALA A 182 22.49 -28.46 -7.70
CA ALA A 182 22.05 -28.88 -6.37
C ALA A 182 21.91 -27.69 -5.42
N SER A 183 22.93 -26.82 -5.34
CA SER A 183 22.90 -25.64 -4.48
C SER A 183 21.75 -24.67 -4.81
N LEU A 184 21.46 -24.45 -6.10
CA LEU A 184 20.34 -23.60 -6.51
C LEU A 184 18.98 -24.24 -6.18
N SER A 185 18.89 -25.56 -6.30
CA SER A 185 17.68 -26.32 -5.95
C SER A 185 17.43 -26.26 -4.44
N ASP A 186 18.48 -26.38 -3.62
CA ASP A 186 18.39 -26.22 -2.16
C ASP A 186 17.97 -24.80 -1.78
N GLN A 187 18.52 -23.77 -2.42
CA GLN A 187 18.11 -22.37 -2.22
C GLN A 187 16.64 -22.15 -2.59
N ALA A 188 16.17 -22.71 -3.70
CA ALA A 188 14.77 -22.64 -4.11
C ALA A 188 13.86 -23.34 -3.08
N GLN A 189 14.29 -24.48 -2.51
CA GLN A 189 13.53 -25.18 -1.48
C GLN A 189 13.42 -24.35 -0.19
N VAL A 190 14.53 -23.77 0.28
CA VAL A 190 14.52 -22.85 1.44
C VAL A 190 13.61 -21.65 1.18
N ALA A 191 13.67 -21.07 -0.03
CA ALA A 191 12.81 -19.96 -0.39
C ALA A 191 11.32 -20.34 -0.43
N LYS A 192 11.00 -21.57 -0.82
CA LYS A 192 9.64 -22.11 -0.83
C LYS A 192 9.09 -22.30 0.58
N ASP A 193 9.91 -22.85 1.48
CA ASP A 193 9.51 -23.06 2.88
C ASP A 193 9.30 -21.71 3.59
N GLU A 194 10.16 -20.72 3.31
CA GLU A 194 9.99 -19.36 3.82
C GLU A 194 8.75 -18.66 3.23
N LEU A 195 8.45 -18.88 1.94
CA LEU A 195 7.22 -18.37 1.34
C LEU A 195 5.97 -18.93 2.03
N ALA A 196 5.97 -20.22 2.41
CA ALA A 196 4.87 -20.81 3.15
C ALA A 196 4.71 -20.15 4.54
N ARG A 197 5.83 -19.95 5.25
CA ARG A 197 5.82 -19.23 6.54
C ARG A 197 5.27 -17.80 6.42
N LEU A 198 5.68 -17.05 5.39
CA LEU A 198 5.20 -15.70 5.13
C LEU A 198 3.72 -15.68 4.71
N ALA A 199 3.25 -16.71 4.01
CA ALA A 199 1.83 -16.84 3.67
C ALA A 199 0.96 -17.06 4.93
N ASP A 200 1.42 -17.87 5.88
CA ASP A 200 0.74 -18.06 7.17
C ASP A 200 0.74 -16.76 7.99
N GLU A 201 1.85 -16.03 7.99
CA GLU A 201 1.97 -14.73 8.68
C GLU A 201 1.01 -13.68 8.06
N ALA A 202 0.95 -13.59 6.74
CA ALA A 202 0.01 -12.71 6.03
C ALA A 202 -1.45 -13.10 6.30
N GLN A 203 -1.77 -14.40 6.36
CA GLN A 203 -3.12 -14.86 6.68
C GLN A 203 -3.51 -14.48 8.11
N LYS A 204 -2.61 -14.68 9.07
CA LYS A 204 -2.84 -14.27 10.46
C LYS A 204 -3.07 -12.77 10.59
N ALA A 205 -2.26 -11.97 9.89
CA ALA A 205 -2.41 -10.51 9.88
C ALA A 205 -3.75 -10.08 9.23
N LEU A 206 -4.21 -10.78 8.19
CA LEU A 206 -5.52 -10.55 7.59
C LEU A 206 -6.67 -10.82 8.57
N ASP A 207 -6.60 -11.92 9.32
CA ASP A 207 -7.61 -12.28 10.31
C ASP A 207 -7.67 -11.24 11.44
N GLU A 208 -6.50 -10.77 11.92
CA GLU A 208 -6.39 -9.69 12.90
C GLU A 208 -6.98 -8.37 12.37
N ALA A 209 -6.69 -8.02 11.11
CA ALA A 209 -7.21 -6.82 10.47
C ALA A 209 -8.73 -6.86 10.27
N ASN A 210 -9.28 -8.01 9.87
CA ASN A 210 -10.73 -8.21 9.74
C ASN A 210 -11.44 -8.11 11.11
N SER A 211 -10.84 -8.65 12.16
CA SER A 211 -11.36 -8.54 13.53
C SER A 211 -11.36 -7.09 14.04
N ALA A 212 -10.27 -6.37 13.79
CA ALA A 212 -10.16 -4.95 14.13
C ALA A 212 -11.18 -4.10 13.34
N ALA A 213 -11.36 -4.37 12.05
CA ALA A 213 -12.38 -3.71 11.22
C ALA A 213 -13.80 -3.97 11.71
N ALA A 214 -14.13 -5.20 12.12
CA ALA A 214 -15.43 -5.52 12.71
C ALA A 214 -15.67 -4.76 14.03
N THR A 215 -14.63 -4.64 14.86
CA THR A 215 -14.67 -3.86 16.10
C THR A 215 -14.89 -2.36 15.83
N ALA A 216 -14.19 -1.81 14.84
CA ALA A 216 -14.36 -0.43 14.40
C ALA A 216 -15.79 -0.16 13.89
N GLN A 217 -16.34 -1.05 13.07
CA GLN A 217 -17.71 -0.93 12.57
C GLN A 217 -18.75 -0.99 13.69
N ALA A 218 -18.54 -1.86 14.69
CA ALA A 218 -19.39 -1.92 15.87
C ALA A 218 -19.34 -0.61 16.68
N ALA A 219 -18.15 -0.04 16.87
CA ALA A 219 -17.98 1.24 17.56
C ALA A 219 -18.67 2.41 16.84
N VAL A 220 -18.57 2.48 15.50
CA VAL A 220 -19.27 3.50 14.70
C VAL A 220 -20.79 3.31 14.75
N THR A 221 -21.26 2.07 14.74
CA THR A 221 -22.70 1.77 14.86
C THR A 221 -23.24 2.23 16.22
N GLU A 222 -22.50 1.96 17.29
CA GLU A 222 -22.83 2.39 18.64
C GLU A 222 -22.79 3.92 18.79
N GLN A 223 -21.73 4.55 18.29
CA GLN A 223 -21.60 6.00 18.22
C GLN A 223 -22.80 6.62 17.52
N THR A 224 -23.18 6.13 16.34
CA THR A 224 -24.30 6.68 15.57
C THR A 224 -25.61 6.53 16.34
N ARG A 225 -25.88 5.34 16.89
CA ARG A 225 -27.10 5.05 17.65
C ARG A 225 -27.29 5.98 18.84
N ASN A 226 -26.22 6.24 19.58
CA ASN A 226 -26.28 7.02 20.82
C ASN A 226 -26.14 8.53 20.56
N SER A 227 -25.36 8.94 19.56
CA SER A 227 -25.16 10.37 19.24
C SER A 227 -26.46 11.05 18.79
N ASP A 228 -27.30 10.39 17.99
CA ASP A 228 -28.58 10.96 17.56
C ASP A 228 -29.49 11.27 18.76
N GLN A 229 -29.54 10.37 19.75
CA GLN A 229 -30.30 10.58 20.97
C GLN A 229 -29.68 11.68 21.84
N LEU A 230 -28.37 11.66 22.04
CA LEU A 230 -27.65 12.64 22.85
C LEU A 230 -27.72 14.05 22.26
N ILE A 231 -27.61 14.20 20.94
CA ILE A 231 -27.74 15.49 20.24
C ILE A 231 -29.18 16.03 20.36
N ALA A 232 -30.19 15.17 20.25
CA ALA A 232 -31.58 15.56 20.46
C ALA A 232 -31.85 16.01 21.91
N GLN A 233 -31.23 15.35 22.89
CA GLN A 233 -31.28 15.75 24.30
C GLN A 233 -30.56 17.08 24.53
N LEU A 234 -29.40 17.29 23.92
CA LEU A 234 -28.62 18.53 24.01
C LEU A 234 -29.40 19.72 23.44
N ALA A 235 -30.05 19.53 22.29
CA ALA A 235 -30.92 20.53 21.68
C ALA A 235 -32.10 20.93 22.60
N LEU A 236 -32.72 19.95 23.27
CA LEU A 236 -33.78 20.23 24.24
C LEU A 236 -33.27 21.04 25.45
N LEU A 237 -32.08 20.71 25.96
CA LEU A 237 -31.48 21.40 27.12
C LEU A 237 -31.06 22.83 26.80
N LYS A 238 -30.58 23.09 25.58
CA LYS A 238 -30.09 24.40 25.14
C LYS A 238 -31.14 25.30 24.49
N ASP A 239 -32.39 24.84 24.36
CA ASP A 239 -33.43 25.51 23.58
C ASP A 239 -32.96 25.83 22.14
N SER A 240 -32.19 24.91 21.56
CA SER A 240 -31.64 25.00 20.20
C SER A 240 -32.19 23.87 19.32
N THR A 241 -31.88 23.91 18.03
CA THR A 241 -32.20 22.81 17.11
C THR A 241 -31.07 21.79 17.11
N SER A 242 -31.41 20.51 16.98
CA SER A 242 -30.44 19.40 16.85
C SER A 242 -29.40 19.65 15.75
N GLU A 243 -29.78 20.32 14.67
CA GLU A 243 -28.89 20.70 13.56
C GLU A 243 -27.79 21.68 13.97
N ILE A 244 -28.09 22.65 14.85
CA ILE A 244 -27.12 23.64 15.33
C ILE A 244 -26.12 22.98 16.28
N GLU A 245 -26.61 22.12 17.19
CA GLU A 245 -25.73 21.38 18.11
C GLU A 245 -24.88 20.34 17.38
N ALA A 246 -25.45 19.65 16.40
CA ALA A 246 -24.67 18.73 15.55
C ALA A 246 -23.55 19.48 14.81
N GLN A 247 -23.82 20.67 14.27
CA GLN A 247 -22.79 21.50 13.64
C GLN A 247 -21.73 21.98 14.63
N TYR A 248 -22.11 22.32 15.86
CA TYR A 248 -21.17 22.70 16.91
C TYR A 248 -20.24 21.55 17.29
N ILE A 249 -20.79 20.35 17.53
CA ILE A 249 -20.02 19.14 17.85
C ILE A 249 -19.11 18.74 16.67
N GLN A 250 -19.59 18.83 15.43
CA GLN A 250 -18.75 18.61 14.26
C GLN A 250 -17.62 19.64 14.16
N GLY A 251 -17.89 20.91 14.47
CA GLY A 251 -16.90 21.99 14.40
C GLY A 251 -15.78 21.90 15.45
N ILE A 252 -16.06 21.29 16.62
CA ILE A 252 -15.03 21.04 17.64
C ILE A 252 -14.25 19.74 17.40
N THR A 253 -14.81 18.80 16.62
CA THR A 253 -14.19 17.47 16.42
C THR A 253 -13.55 17.27 15.04
N GLN A 254 -13.99 18.02 14.01
CA GLN A 254 -13.41 17.98 12.68
C GLN A 254 -13.02 19.38 12.20
N PRO A 255 -11.82 19.56 11.62
CA PRO A 255 -11.45 20.83 11.02
C PRO A 255 -12.35 21.13 9.81
N PRO A 256 -12.77 22.40 9.63
CA PRO A 256 -13.70 22.77 8.56
C PRO A 256 -13.12 22.46 7.18
N ILE A 257 -13.91 21.78 6.36
CA ILE A 257 -13.63 21.57 4.94
C ILE A 257 -14.04 22.86 4.21
N PRO A 258 -13.16 23.50 3.41
CA PRO A 258 -13.55 24.68 2.63
C PRO A 258 -14.74 24.37 1.70
N ALA A 259 -15.78 25.21 1.72
CA ALA A 259 -17.02 24.96 0.96
C ALA A 259 -16.82 24.76 -0.56
N ALA A 260 -15.72 25.28 -1.12
CA ALA A 260 -15.40 25.16 -2.55
C ALA A 260 -15.00 23.74 -2.99
N VAL A 261 -14.72 22.82 -2.06
CA VAL A 261 -14.30 21.43 -2.36
C VAL A 261 -15.35 20.37 -1.99
N ALA A 262 -16.49 20.79 -1.42
CA ALA A 262 -17.55 19.89 -1.00
C ALA A 262 -18.73 19.93 -1.99
N ALA A 263 -18.75 19.04 -3.00
CA ALA A 263 -19.96 18.39 -3.57
C ALA A 263 -19.72 17.66 -4.92
N PRO A 264 -20.59 16.69 -5.33
CA PRO A 264 -21.68 16.07 -4.56
C PRO A 264 -21.57 14.54 -4.39
N ALA A 265 -22.18 14.05 -3.31
CA ALA A 265 -22.72 12.71 -3.24
C ALA A 265 -23.90 12.61 -4.22
N ALA A 266 -23.87 11.64 -5.13
CA ALA A 266 -25.03 11.24 -5.91
C ALA A 266 -25.16 9.71 -5.85
N SER A 267 -25.98 9.26 -4.90
CA SER A 267 -26.76 8.05 -5.08
C SER A 267 -27.87 8.35 -6.10
N SER A 268 -27.96 7.58 -7.16
CA SER A 268 -29.18 7.51 -7.98
C SER A 268 -29.59 6.06 -8.10
N GLY A 269 -30.29 5.57 -7.06
CA GLY A 269 -31.25 4.48 -7.21
C GLY A 269 -32.41 4.95 -8.08
N GLY A 270 -32.78 4.11 -9.06
CA GLY A 270 -33.72 4.47 -10.12
C GLY A 270 -35.20 4.52 -9.71
N SER A 271 -36.03 5.04 -10.61
CA SER A 271 -37.04 4.25 -11.34
C SER A 271 -37.95 5.15 -12.19
N GLY A 272 -38.25 4.68 -13.41
CA GLY A 272 -39.39 5.07 -14.27
C GLY A 272 -39.18 6.32 -15.14
N GLY A 273 -39.38 6.30 -16.46
CA GLY A 273 -39.91 5.29 -17.38
C GLY A 273 -40.35 5.99 -18.67
N GLY A 274 -40.10 5.33 -19.82
CA GLY A 274 -40.69 5.62 -21.14
C GLY A 274 -40.15 6.88 -21.85
N GLY A 275 -39.75 6.87 -23.11
CA GLY A 275 -39.80 5.87 -24.16
C GLY A 275 -39.66 6.61 -25.50
N SER A 276 -39.02 5.95 -26.48
CA SER A 276 -39.11 6.21 -27.92
C SER A 276 -38.49 7.54 -28.42
N SER A 277 -37.83 7.64 -29.58
CA SER A 277 -37.50 6.71 -30.66
C SER A 277 -36.66 7.48 -31.69
N SER A 278 -36.04 6.74 -32.60
CA SER A 278 -35.52 7.16 -33.92
C SER A 278 -34.20 7.93 -33.92
N GLY A 279 -33.21 7.63 -34.75
CA GLY A 279 -33.13 6.64 -35.83
C GLY A 279 -32.03 7.06 -36.82
N GLY A 280 -31.36 6.08 -37.43
CA GLY A 280 -30.49 6.22 -38.62
C GLY A 280 -29.12 6.83 -38.33
N GLY A 281 -27.99 6.24 -38.73
CA GLY A 281 -27.69 5.53 -39.97
C GLY A 281 -26.48 6.24 -40.60
N SER A 282 -25.30 5.66 -40.47
CA SER A 282 -24.53 5.09 -41.59
C SER A 282 -23.48 6.01 -42.23
N SER A 283 -22.23 5.53 -42.11
CA SER A 283 -21.23 5.37 -43.17
C SER A 283 -20.61 6.58 -43.91
N SER A 284 -19.27 6.52 -43.91
CA SER A 284 -18.33 6.51 -45.06
C SER A 284 -17.80 7.82 -45.67
N GLY A 285 -16.52 7.72 -46.08
CA GLY A 285 -15.76 8.66 -46.92
C GLY A 285 -14.80 9.51 -46.08
N GLY A 286 -13.47 9.36 -46.12
CA GLY A 286 -12.59 9.05 -47.25
C GLY A 286 -12.15 10.35 -47.92
N GLY A 287 -10.88 10.75 -47.78
CA GLY A 287 -10.36 11.92 -48.49
C GLY A 287 -9.03 12.46 -47.96
N SER A 288 -7.94 11.83 -48.37
CA SER A 288 -6.59 12.41 -48.33
C SER A 288 -6.50 13.63 -49.25
N SER A 289 -5.78 14.68 -48.84
CA SER A 289 -5.02 15.50 -49.79
C SER A 289 -3.82 16.15 -49.11
N SER A 290 -2.67 15.81 -49.69
CA SER A 290 -1.34 16.39 -49.52
C SER A 290 -1.21 17.71 -50.29
N GLY A 291 -0.40 18.63 -49.76
CA GLY A 291 0.13 19.76 -50.53
C GLY A 291 1.00 20.66 -49.65
N GLY A 292 2.32 20.49 -49.71
CA GLY A 292 3.25 21.55 -50.18
C GLY A 292 3.85 22.29 -48.99
N GLY A 293 5.16 22.34 -48.75
CA GLY A 293 6.26 22.56 -49.69
C GLY A 293 6.88 23.91 -49.33
N GLY A 294 8.10 23.92 -48.78
CA GLY A 294 8.80 25.15 -48.41
C GLY A 294 10.15 24.91 -47.75
N SER A 295 11.22 24.86 -48.56
CA SER A 295 12.61 24.93 -48.13
C SER A 295 13.31 26.08 -48.85
N SER A 296 14.02 26.93 -48.09
CA SER A 296 15.14 27.81 -48.52
C SER A 296 15.61 28.57 -47.25
N SER A 297 16.79 28.37 -46.64
CA SER A 297 18.19 28.57 -47.05
C SER A 297 18.70 30.04 -46.96
N GLY A 298 19.74 30.25 -46.15
CA GLY A 298 20.74 31.36 -46.20
C GLY A 298 20.42 32.58 -45.31
N GLY A 299 21.34 33.22 -44.57
CA GLY A 299 22.79 33.13 -44.41
C GLY A 299 23.33 34.45 -43.79
N GLY A 300 24.52 34.41 -43.15
CA GLY A 300 25.41 35.57 -42.84
C GLY A 300 25.13 36.33 -41.54
N ALA A 301 25.91 36.20 -40.46
CA ALA A 301 27.28 36.70 -40.19
C ALA A 301 27.35 38.18 -39.75
N SER A 302 27.85 38.43 -38.53
CA SER A 302 28.93 39.41 -38.22
C SER A 302 29.17 39.58 -36.72
N ALA A 303 30.43 39.45 -36.32
CA ALA A 303 31.01 39.93 -35.07
C ALA A 303 32.08 40.99 -35.40
N PRO A 304 32.38 41.92 -34.47
CA PRO A 304 33.75 42.40 -34.31
C PRO A 304 34.22 42.46 -32.83
N ALA A 305 35.54 42.43 -32.65
CA ALA A 305 36.33 42.56 -31.41
C ALA A 305 37.25 43.83 -31.51
N PRO A 306 38.25 44.12 -30.64
CA PRO A 306 38.41 44.10 -29.16
C PRO A 306 39.07 45.39 -28.54
N GLY A 307 39.11 45.48 -27.20
CA GLY A 307 40.16 46.18 -26.39
C GLY A 307 39.71 47.32 -25.45
N PRO A 308 40.42 47.66 -24.34
CA PRO A 308 41.68 47.14 -23.79
C PRO A 308 41.58 46.47 -22.38
N GLN A 309 42.59 45.65 -22.06
CA GLN A 309 42.74 44.87 -20.84
C GLN A 309 43.44 45.67 -19.71
N GLN A 310 43.00 45.47 -18.47
CA GLN A 310 43.67 45.92 -17.25
C GLN A 310 44.22 44.70 -16.47
N PRO A 311 45.48 44.71 -15.99
CA PRO A 311 46.09 43.56 -15.31
C PRO A 311 45.64 43.37 -13.85
N SER A 312 45.32 42.11 -13.56
CA SER A 312 45.08 41.32 -12.33
C SER A 312 45.26 41.93 -10.93
N ARG A 313 44.16 41.91 -10.15
CA ARG A 313 44.14 41.92 -8.67
C ARG A 313 44.02 40.46 -8.15
N PRO A 314 44.69 40.08 -7.03
CA PRO A 314 44.65 38.71 -6.50
C PRO A 314 43.25 38.26 -6.07
N ALA A 315 42.94 36.98 -6.29
CA ALA A 315 41.64 36.36 -6.07
C ALA A 315 41.19 36.39 -4.58
N PRO A 316 39.96 36.84 -4.29
CA PRO A 316 39.27 36.51 -3.04
C PRO A 316 38.98 35.00 -3.00
N GLY A 317 39.12 34.38 -1.82
CA GLY A 317 38.86 32.95 -1.62
C GLY A 317 37.44 32.52 -2.01
N PRO A 318 37.19 31.20 -2.19
CA PRO A 318 35.92 30.69 -2.70
C PRO A 318 34.76 31.16 -1.81
N ALA A 319 33.76 31.77 -2.44
CA ALA A 319 32.48 32.03 -1.81
C ALA A 319 31.87 30.69 -1.33
N PRO A 320 31.14 30.67 -0.19
CA PRO A 320 30.37 29.51 0.23
C PRO A 320 29.48 29.02 -0.91
N ALA A 321 29.41 27.70 -1.10
CA ALA A 321 28.55 27.10 -2.12
C ALA A 321 27.12 27.65 -2.01
N PRO A 322 26.44 27.92 -3.14
CA PRO A 322 25.04 28.29 -3.14
C PRO A 322 24.23 27.25 -2.36
N ALA A 323 23.25 27.71 -1.58
CA ALA A 323 22.28 26.83 -0.94
C ALA A 323 21.69 25.85 -1.99
N PRO A 324 21.38 24.59 -1.61
CA PRO A 324 20.79 23.62 -2.52
C PRO A 324 19.59 24.24 -3.24
N ALA A 325 19.52 24.06 -4.56
CA ALA A 325 18.37 24.48 -5.34
C ALA A 325 17.09 23.85 -4.74
N PRO A 326 15.95 24.57 -4.76
CA PRO A 326 14.66 23.99 -4.39
C PRO A 326 14.46 22.68 -5.15
N ALA A 327 13.94 21.65 -4.45
CA ALA A 327 13.58 20.39 -5.08
C ALA A 327 12.74 20.68 -6.35
N PRO A 328 12.97 19.94 -7.46
CA PRO A 328 12.25 20.17 -8.71
C PRO A 328 10.74 20.17 -8.45
N ALA A 329 10.06 21.18 -9.00
CA ALA A 329 8.61 21.27 -8.94
C ALA A 329 7.99 20.02 -9.58
N PRO A 330 6.82 19.57 -9.09
CA PRO A 330 6.11 18.52 -9.78
C PRO A 330 5.96 18.85 -11.25
N SER A 331 6.17 17.87 -12.12
CA SER A 331 5.56 17.96 -13.43
C SER A 331 4.05 18.12 -13.19
N GLY A 332 3.51 19.33 -13.32
CA GLY A 332 2.14 19.67 -12.87
C GLY A 332 1.04 18.77 -13.46
N ASN A 333 1.37 18.02 -14.50
CA ASN A 333 0.56 16.96 -15.09
C ASN A 333 0.37 15.75 -14.14
N ALA A 334 1.41 15.27 -13.46
CA ALA A 334 1.33 14.04 -12.68
C ALA A 334 0.47 14.16 -11.42
N ALA A 335 0.64 15.24 -10.66
CA ALA A 335 -0.21 15.56 -9.50
C ALA A 335 -1.69 15.70 -9.92
N GLN A 336 -1.95 16.35 -11.06
CA GLN A 336 -3.31 16.49 -11.60
C GLN A 336 -3.91 15.17 -12.04
N VAL A 337 -3.14 14.29 -12.69
CA VAL A 337 -3.59 12.94 -13.08
C VAL A 337 -3.93 12.12 -11.85
N ALA A 338 -3.07 12.09 -10.83
CA ALA A 338 -3.33 11.35 -9.59
C ALA A 338 -4.58 11.87 -8.86
N ILE A 339 -4.72 13.19 -8.72
CA ILE A 339 -5.92 13.79 -8.11
C ILE A 339 -7.17 13.49 -8.93
N SER A 340 -7.10 13.57 -10.26
CA SER A 340 -8.25 13.30 -11.14
C SER A 340 -8.66 11.83 -11.06
N PHE A 341 -7.69 10.93 -11.03
CA PHE A 341 -7.91 9.51 -10.82
C PHE A 341 -8.64 9.26 -9.50
N ALA A 342 -8.12 9.81 -8.38
CA ALA A 342 -8.72 9.62 -7.07
C ALA A 342 -10.13 10.22 -6.99
N LYS A 343 -10.35 11.39 -7.60
CA LYS A 343 -11.67 12.03 -7.67
C LYS A 343 -12.69 11.19 -8.45
N ALA A 344 -12.25 10.45 -9.46
CA ALA A 344 -13.14 9.55 -10.20
C ALA A 344 -13.65 8.38 -9.34
N GLN A 345 -12.98 8.08 -8.22
CA GLN A 345 -13.36 7.00 -7.31
C GLN A 345 -14.26 7.48 -6.15
N LEU A 346 -14.66 8.76 -6.12
CA LEU A 346 -15.46 9.30 -5.01
C LEU A 346 -16.76 8.51 -4.82
N GLY A 347 -17.02 8.11 -3.57
CA GLY A 347 -18.18 7.30 -3.19
C GLY A 347 -17.97 5.79 -3.31
N GLU A 348 -16.86 5.33 -3.87
CA GLU A 348 -16.53 3.90 -3.91
C GLU A 348 -16.09 3.39 -2.53
N SER A 349 -16.38 2.11 -2.25
CA SER A 349 -16.28 1.56 -0.90
C SER A 349 -14.84 1.30 -0.47
N TYR A 350 -14.57 1.52 0.82
CA TYR A 350 -13.36 1.05 1.44
C TYR A 350 -13.41 -0.47 1.64
N ILE A 351 -12.41 -1.18 1.14
CA ILE A 351 -12.14 -2.59 1.46
C ILE A 351 -10.64 -2.75 1.68
N LEU A 352 -10.26 -3.39 2.78
CA LEU A 352 -8.85 -3.69 3.08
C LEU A 352 -8.21 -4.49 1.93
N GLY A 353 -7.03 -4.06 1.47
CA GLY A 353 -6.34 -4.63 0.31
C GLY A 353 -6.94 -4.20 -1.04
N GLY A 354 -7.87 -3.25 -1.05
CA GLY A 354 -8.53 -2.76 -2.26
C GLY A 354 -7.62 -1.88 -3.12
N ALA A 355 -7.45 -2.23 -4.39
CA ALA A 355 -6.69 -1.43 -5.38
C ALA A 355 -7.48 -1.26 -6.69
N GLY A 356 -8.79 -1.10 -6.58
CA GLY A 356 -9.71 -0.88 -7.69
C GLY A 356 -10.30 -2.17 -8.30
N PRO A 357 -11.08 -2.02 -9.40
CA PRO A 357 -11.49 -0.74 -9.97
C PRO A 357 -12.61 -0.04 -9.19
N ASN A 358 -13.26 -0.70 -8.23
CA ASN A 358 -14.46 -0.21 -7.56
C ASN A 358 -14.41 -0.32 -6.02
N VAL A 359 -13.24 -0.70 -5.48
CA VAL A 359 -12.99 -0.92 -4.05
C VAL A 359 -11.57 -0.49 -3.72
N TRP A 360 -11.38 0.20 -2.61
CA TRP A 360 -10.11 0.88 -2.30
C TRP A 360 -9.72 0.73 -0.83
N ASP A 361 -8.44 0.65 -0.53
CA ASP A 361 -7.92 1.12 0.75
C ASP A 361 -7.04 2.36 0.53
N CYS A 362 -6.45 2.88 1.61
CA CYS A 362 -5.66 4.10 1.57
C CYS A 362 -4.47 3.99 0.60
N SER A 363 -3.56 3.06 0.86
CA SER A 363 -2.33 2.91 0.10
C SER A 363 -2.59 2.38 -1.31
N GLY A 364 -3.63 1.58 -1.53
CA GLY A 364 -4.08 1.13 -2.84
C GLY A 364 -4.61 2.27 -3.72
N LEU A 365 -5.40 3.20 -3.14
CA LEU A 365 -5.85 4.41 -3.85
C LEU A 365 -4.66 5.28 -4.25
N VAL A 366 -3.72 5.52 -3.34
CA VAL A 366 -2.51 6.31 -3.62
C VAL A 366 -1.64 5.64 -4.68
N MET A 367 -1.38 4.33 -4.54
CA MET A 367 -0.59 3.53 -5.47
C MET A 367 -1.15 3.61 -6.89
N MET A 368 -2.46 3.38 -7.05
CA MET A 368 -3.10 3.39 -8.37
C MET A 368 -3.23 4.80 -8.96
N ALA A 369 -3.47 5.81 -8.13
CA ALA A 369 -3.55 7.20 -8.59
C ALA A 369 -2.22 7.68 -9.19
N TYR A 370 -1.10 7.44 -8.52
CA TYR A 370 0.22 7.78 -9.06
C TYR A 370 0.68 6.81 -10.15
N GLY A 371 0.27 5.54 -10.09
CA GLY A 371 0.46 4.57 -11.18
C GLY A 371 -0.17 5.04 -12.49
N ALA A 372 -1.37 5.62 -12.45
CA ALA A 372 -2.02 6.24 -13.61
C ALA A 372 -1.25 7.46 -14.16
N ALA A 373 -0.48 8.14 -13.29
CA ALA A 373 0.45 9.20 -13.67
C ALA A 373 1.84 8.69 -14.12
N GLY A 374 2.05 7.36 -14.14
CA GLY A 374 3.34 6.74 -14.48
C GLY A 374 4.40 6.87 -13.39
N ILE A 375 4.00 7.16 -12.15
CA ILE A 375 4.91 7.30 -11.01
C ILE A 375 4.71 6.11 -10.08
N ASP A 376 5.78 5.32 -9.92
CA ASP A 376 5.86 4.33 -8.86
C ASP A 376 6.04 5.02 -7.51
N VAL A 377 5.14 4.80 -6.57
CA VAL A 377 5.21 5.37 -5.22
C VAL A 377 5.61 4.37 -4.16
N GLY A 378 5.88 3.10 -4.53
CA GLY A 378 6.06 2.00 -3.60
C GLY A 378 4.96 0.95 -3.77
N SER A 379 5.07 -0.14 -3.02
CA SER A 379 4.07 -1.21 -3.03
C SER A 379 2.76 -0.78 -2.34
N HIS A 380 1.78 -1.67 -2.34
CA HIS A 380 0.51 -1.53 -1.63
C HIS A 380 0.74 -1.61 -0.10
N SER A 381 1.41 -0.61 0.48
CA SER A 381 1.72 -0.44 1.91
C SER A 381 2.12 1.01 2.15
N VAL A 382 1.58 1.62 3.20
CA VAL A 382 1.88 3.00 3.60
C VAL A 382 3.36 3.13 3.96
N SER A 383 3.91 2.18 4.73
CA SER A 383 5.33 2.14 5.11
C SER A 383 6.23 2.07 3.87
N SER A 384 5.89 1.21 2.90
CA SER A 384 6.60 1.08 1.63
C SER A 384 6.58 2.39 0.83
N GLN A 385 5.45 3.08 0.81
CA GLN A 385 5.30 4.33 0.09
C GLN A 385 6.12 5.47 0.71
N TYR A 386 6.08 5.60 2.03
CA TYR A 386 6.92 6.56 2.75
C TYR A 386 8.40 6.28 2.51
N ASN A 387 8.83 5.03 2.67
CA ASN A 387 10.22 4.61 2.49
C ASN A 387 10.70 4.85 1.05
N THR A 388 9.83 4.65 0.06
CA THR A 388 10.13 4.94 -1.34
C THR A 388 10.35 6.44 -1.57
N MET A 389 9.52 7.30 -0.98
CA MET A 389 9.72 8.76 -1.03
C MET A 389 11.01 9.18 -0.34
N GLN A 390 11.31 8.58 0.82
CA GLN A 390 12.54 8.85 1.56
C GLN A 390 13.79 8.44 0.76
N ALA A 391 13.83 7.22 0.25
CA ALA A 391 14.95 6.68 -0.52
C ALA A 391 15.24 7.50 -1.79
N ARG A 392 14.22 8.13 -2.35
CA ARG A 392 14.33 8.99 -3.54
C ARG A 392 14.61 10.47 -3.21
N GLY A 393 14.75 10.83 -1.93
CA GLY A 393 14.98 12.22 -1.50
C GLY A 393 13.78 13.14 -1.78
N ARG A 394 12.56 12.60 -1.74
CA ARG A 394 11.32 13.29 -2.12
C ARG A 394 10.44 13.67 -0.93
N LEU A 395 10.99 13.64 0.27
CA LEU A 395 10.31 14.13 1.47
C LEU A 395 10.43 15.65 1.55
N VAL A 396 9.30 16.31 1.77
CA VAL A 396 9.18 17.76 1.87
C VAL A 396 8.55 18.10 3.22
N PRO A 397 8.97 19.17 3.92
CA PRO A 397 8.33 19.56 5.18
C PRO A 397 6.82 19.73 5.01
N PHE A 398 6.04 19.26 5.98
CA PHE A 398 4.57 19.31 5.94
C PHE A 398 4.01 20.73 5.74
N SER A 399 4.74 21.74 6.23
CA SER A 399 4.40 23.16 6.04
C SER A 399 4.51 23.64 4.59
N GLN A 400 5.24 22.93 3.73
CA GLN A 400 5.43 23.24 2.32
C GLN A 400 4.61 22.32 1.40
N ARG A 401 3.64 21.59 1.96
CA ARG A 401 2.79 20.68 1.21
C ARG A 401 1.99 21.39 0.12
N GLN A 402 1.82 20.70 -1.00
CA GLN A 402 1.09 21.14 -2.19
C GLN A 402 0.05 20.10 -2.57
N ALA A 403 -0.89 20.49 -3.42
CA ALA A 403 -1.82 19.53 -4.02
C ALA A 403 -1.02 18.48 -4.82
N GLY A 404 -1.28 17.19 -4.55
CA GLY A 404 -0.55 16.07 -5.11
C GLY A 404 0.69 15.66 -4.30
N ASP A 405 0.85 16.16 -3.07
CA ASP A 405 1.74 15.50 -2.11
C ASP A 405 0.99 14.36 -1.38
N ILE A 406 1.71 13.31 -0.98
CA ILE A 406 1.20 12.22 -0.15
C ILE A 406 1.42 12.59 1.32
N ILE A 407 0.35 12.60 2.09
CA ILE A 407 0.38 12.79 3.54
C ILE A 407 0.36 11.43 4.20
N PHE A 408 1.20 11.24 5.22
CA PHE A 408 1.35 9.98 5.93
C PHE A 408 0.99 10.15 7.40
N TRP A 409 0.34 9.14 7.98
CA TRP A 409 0.06 9.05 9.40
C TRP A 409 0.87 7.91 10.04
N ASN A 410 1.38 8.18 11.25
CA ASN A 410 2.18 7.28 12.06
C ASN A 410 1.89 7.53 13.55
N ASP A 411 1.66 6.49 14.33
CA ASP A 411 1.33 6.60 15.76
C ASP A 411 2.49 6.34 16.71
N GLY A 412 3.71 6.27 16.19
CA GLY A 412 4.92 5.87 16.89
C GLY A 412 5.18 4.37 16.88
N SER A 413 4.16 3.53 16.63
CA SER A 413 4.33 2.08 16.46
C SER A 413 4.52 1.67 15.00
N GLY A 414 4.07 2.49 14.06
CA GLY A 414 4.23 2.28 12.62
C GLY A 414 3.41 3.27 11.80
N PHE A 415 3.62 3.27 10.48
CA PHE A 415 2.69 3.96 9.58
C PHE A 415 1.38 3.19 9.52
N TYR A 416 0.27 3.88 9.26
CA TYR A 416 -1.03 3.21 9.19
C TYR A 416 -2.02 3.85 8.22
N HIS A 417 -1.72 5.04 7.69
CA HIS A 417 -2.58 5.67 6.70
C HIS A 417 -1.80 6.61 5.80
N ASP A 418 -2.27 6.76 4.57
CA ASP A 418 -1.87 7.80 3.64
C ASP A 418 -3.05 8.42 2.90
N ALA A 419 -2.84 9.62 2.37
CA ALA A 419 -3.84 10.34 1.60
C ALA A 419 -3.19 11.27 0.58
N ILE A 420 -3.91 11.61 -0.48
CA ILE A 420 -3.46 12.60 -1.47
C ILE A 420 -3.91 13.98 -1.02
N SER A 421 -2.96 14.91 -0.87
CA SER A 421 -3.25 16.30 -0.56
C SER A 421 -3.95 16.99 -1.72
N LEU A 422 -5.00 17.75 -1.41
CA LEU A 422 -5.60 18.72 -2.34
C LEU A 422 -5.13 20.15 -2.07
N GLY A 423 -4.10 20.31 -1.21
CA GLY A 423 -3.62 21.59 -0.69
C GLY A 423 -4.34 22.00 0.61
N GLY A 424 -3.75 22.96 1.33
CA GLY A 424 -4.30 23.42 2.61
C GLY A 424 -4.50 22.27 3.61
N ASN A 425 -5.65 22.23 4.28
CA ASN A 425 -6.03 21.15 5.20
C ASN A 425 -6.97 20.12 4.54
N THR A 426 -6.94 20.00 3.22
CA THR A 426 -7.86 19.15 2.46
C THR A 426 -7.11 17.98 1.80
N ILE A 427 -7.75 16.82 1.84
CA ILE A 427 -7.22 15.57 1.29
C ILE A 427 -8.34 14.80 0.58
N ILE A 428 -7.94 13.89 -0.31
CA ILE A 428 -8.78 12.80 -0.80
C ILE A 428 -8.18 11.48 -0.32
N ALA A 429 -9.01 10.63 0.28
CA ALA A 429 -8.58 9.38 0.88
C ALA A 429 -9.68 8.32 0.81
N ALA A 430 -9.29 7.05 0.86
CA ALA A 430 -10.13 5.94 1.31
C ALA A 430 -9.86 5.75 2.81
N PRO A 431 -10.69 6.30 3.71
CA PRO A 431 -10.25 6.63 5.06
C PRO A 431 -10.19 5.45 6.03
N LYS A 432 -11.17 4.53 5.97
CA LYS A 432 -11.33 3.45 6.95
C LYS A 432 -12.39 2.43 6.51
N PRO A 433 -12.37 1.21 7.06
CA PRO A 433 -13.43 0.23 6.86
C PRO A 433 -14.83 0.80 7.12
N GLY A 434 -15.78 0.43 6.25
CA GLY A 434 -17.18 0.89 6.35
C GLY A 434 -17.44 2.30 5.80
N ASP A 435 -16.42 2.99 5.34
CA ASP A 435 -16.51 4.32 4.73
C ASP A 435 -16.28 4.25 3.21
N VAL A 436 -16.30 5.42 2.55
CA VAL A 436 -16.09 5.55 1.11
C VAL A 436 -14.93 6.49 0.80
N VAL A 437 -14.40 6.39 -0.42
CA VAL A 437 -13.48 7.40 -0.95
C VAL A 437 -14.15 8.76 -0.90
N LYS A 438 -13.53 9.72 -0.21
CA LYS A 438 -14.11 11.05 0.00
C LYS A 438 -13.05 12.14 0.11
N ILE A 439 -13.50 13.37 -0.14
CA ILE A 439 -12.75 14.58 0.19
C ILE A 439 -13.07 14.95 1.64
N GLN A 440 -12.05 15.17 2.45
CA GLN A 440 -12.21 15.53 3.85
C GLN A 440 -11.08 16.42 4.37
N GLY A 441 -11.24 16.89 5.60
CA GLY A 441 -10.18 17.58 6.35
C GLY A 441 -9.12 16.61 6.86
N LEU A 442 -7.95 17.14 7.18
CA LEU A 442 -6.93 16.40 7.95
C LEU A 442 -7.48 15.98 9.32
N TRP A 443 -7.07 14.81 9.82
CA TRP A 443 -7.42 14.34 11.16
C TRP A 443 -6.17 13.91 11.95
N GLY A 444 -6.34 13.68 13.26
CA GLY A 444 -5.32 13.03 14.10
C GLY A 444 -4.00 13.79 14.13
N GLY A 445 -4.03 15.12 14.32
CA GLY A 445 -2.89 16.01 14.08
C GLY A 445 -1.55 15.63 14.74
N SER A 446 -1.56 14.86 15.84
CA SER A 446 -0.34 14.30 16.47
C SER A 446 0.33 13.20 15.66
N ASP A 447 -0.45 12.49 14.85
CA ASP A 447 -0.02 11.30 14.11
C ASP A 447 0.41 11.67 12.68
N ILE A 448 0.14 12.90 12.24
CA ILE A 448 0.59 13.38 10.93
C ILE A 448 2.11 13.53 10.93
N MET A 449 2.76 12.91 9.94
CA MET A 449 4.20 13.01 9.80
C MET A 449 4.67 14.45 9.53
N PRO A 450 5.84 14.86 10.06
CA PRO A 450 6.41 16.18 9.82
C PRO A 450 6.85 16.40 8.37
N TYR A 451 6.84 15.34 7.55
CA TYR A 451 7.17 15.37 6.14
C TYR A 451 6.05 14.73 5.31
N VAL A 452 5.81 15.29 4.12
CA VAL A 452 4.98 14.72 3.07
C VAL A 452 5.87 14.14 1.96
N GLY A 453 5.36 13.16 1.23
CA GLY A 453 5.99 12.67 0.01
C GLY A 453 5.59 13.54 -1.18
N ARG A 454 6.53 13.93 -2.03
CA ARG A 454 6.25 14.66 -3.28
C ARG A 454 6.59 13.77 -4.48
N PRO A 455 5.66 12.95 -5.01
CA PRO A 455 5.97 11.92 -6.00
C PRO A 455 6.23 12.43 -7.41
N GLY A 456 5.68 13.59 -7.77
CA GLY A 456 5.80 14.23 -9.08
C GLY A 456 6.70 15.41 -8.97
#